data_AF-A0A5J9W1N2-F1
#
_entry.id   AF-A0A5J9W1N2-F1
#
_cell.length_a   1.000
_cell.length_b   1.000
_cell.length_c   1.000
_cell.angle_alpha   90.00
_cell.angle_beta   90.00
_cell.angle_gamma   90.00
#
_symmetry.space_group_name_H-M   'P 1'
#
loop_
_entity.id
_entity.type
_entity.pdbx_description
1 polymer ?
#
loop_
_entity_poly.entity_id
_entity_poly.type
_entity_poly.pdbx_seq_one_letter_code
_entity_poly.pdbx_strand_id
1 'polypeptide(L)'
;MSKAGALDLASGLGGKINKEEVKSAVDEYVSESQQLRYEKYHGYYGGKEESRKSNYTDMVNKYYDLATSFYEYGWGESFHFAHRWSGESLRESIKRHEHFLALQLGLKPGMKVLDVGCGIGGPLREIARFRFNSMILVPFSDLC
;
A
#
# COMPACT_ATOMS: atom_id res chain seq x y z
N MET A 1 1.94 -29.82 -14.33
CA MET A 1 2.74 -29.12 -13.30
C MET A 1 2.47 -27.63 -13.45
N SER A 2 1.60 -27.07 -12.61
CA SER A 2 1.14 -25.67 -12.71
C SER A 2 2.30 -24.72 -12.40
N LYS A 3 2.57 -23.79 -13.31
CA LYS A 3 3.44 -22.65 -13.04
C LYS A 3 2.68 -21.68 -12.13
N ALA A 4 2.82 -21.86 -10.82
CA ALA A 4 2.36 -20.87 -9.85
C ALA A 4 3.19 -19.59 -10.03
N GLY A 5 2.65 -18.62 -10.76
CA GLY A 5 3.22 -17.28 -10.84
C GLY A 5 2.91 -16.48 -9.58
N ALA A 6 3.64 -15.39 -9.33
CA ALA A 6 3.40 -14.49 -8.19
C ALA A 6 1.93 -14.00 -8.08
N LEU A 7 1.22 -13.96 -9.20
CA LEU A 7 -0.20 -13.59 -9.28
C LEU A 7 -1.16 -14.68 -8.75
N ASP A 8 -0.74 -15.95 -8.74
CA ASP A 8 -1.57 -17.07 -8.28
C ASP A 8 -1.58 -17.15 -6.73
N LEU A 9 -0.47 -16.74 -6.10
CA LEU A 9 -0.31 -16.59 -4.64
C LEU A 9 -1.23 -15.53 -4.03
N ALA A 10 -1.68 -14.56 -4.82
CA ALA A 10 -2.54 -13.45 -4.43
C ALA A 10 -4.05 -13.80 -4.47
N SER A 11 -4.42 -14.92 -5.10
CA SER A 11 -5.82 -15.25 -5.31
C SER A 11 -6.54 -15.58 -3.98
N GLY A 12 -7.66 -14.90 -3.71
CA GLY A 12 -8.49 -15.14 -2.51
C GLY A 12 -8.11 -14.33 -1.26
N LEU A 13 -7.15 -13.41 -1.34
CA LEU A 13 -6.72 -12.56 -0.20
C LEU A 13 -7.50 -11.23 -0.07
N GLY A 14 -8.37 -10.91 -1.04
CA GLY A 14 -9.38 -9.86 -0.87
C GLY A 14 -9.03 -8.48 -1.41
N GLY A 15 -8.13 -8.38 -2.38
CA GLY A 15 -7.92 -7.15 -3.16
C GLY A 15 -9.16 -6.72 -3.95
N LYS A 16 -9.44 -5.41 -3.99
CA LYS A 16 -10.55 -4.82 -4.76
C LYS A 16 -10.18 -4.45 -6.20
N ILE A 17 -8.88 -4.44 -6.50
CA ILE A 17 -8.35 -4.14 -7.83
C ILE A 17 -8.43 -5.39 -8.69
N ASN A 18 -8.77 -5.21 -9.97
CA ASN A 18 -8.89 -6.30 -10.92
C ASN A 18 -7.53 -6.56 -11.60
N LYS A 19 -7.35 -7.77 -12.15
CA LYS A 19 -6.09 -8.17 -12.79
C LYS A 19 -5.73 -7.26 -13.97
N GLU A 20 -6.75 -6.78 -14.68
CA GLU A 20 -6.64 -5.90 -15.84
C GLU A 20 -6.10 -4.53 -15.46
N GLU A 21 -6.47 -4.01 -14.29
CA GLU A 21 -6.01 -2.72 -13.78
C GLU A 21 -4.55 -2.79 -13.35
N VAL A 22 -4.15 -3.87 -12.66
CA VAL A 22 -2.72 -4.13 -12.34
C VAL A 22 -1.90 -4.26 -13.62
N LYS A 23 -2.43 -4.98 -14.62
CA LYS A 23 -1.74 -5.17 -15.89
C LYS A 23 -1.58 -3.83 -16.63
N SER A 24 -2.60 -2.98 -16.64
CA SER A 24 -2.53 -1.65 -17.24
C SER A 24 -1.46 -0.78 -16.55
N ALA A 25 -1.41 -0.79 -15.21
CA ALA A 25 -0.39 -0.06 -14.46
C ALA A 25 1.02 -0.57 -14.78
N VAL A 26 1.20 -1.90 -14.90
CA VAL A 26 2.47 -2.51 -15.32
C VAL A 26 2.82 -2.14 -16.76
N ASP A 27 1.87 -2.21 -17.69
CA ASP A 27 2.09 -1.95 -19.11
C ASP A 27 2.42 -0.46 -19.35
N GLU A 28 1.73 0.46 -18.68
CA GLU A 28 2.09 1.89 -18.64
C GLU A 28 3.52 2.08 -18.13
N TYR A 29 3.89 1.37 -17.07
CA TYR A 29 5.23 1.42 -16.48
C TYR A 29 6.34 0.91 -17.41
N VAL A 30 6.05 -0.12 -18.21
CA VAL A 30 7.01 -0.82 -19.09
C VAL A 30 7.06 -0.20 -20.50
N SER A 31 6.09 0.64 -20.86
CA SER A 31 5.99 1.27 -22.19
C SER A 31 7.12 2.26 -22.51
N GLU A 32 7.77 2.85 -21.50
CA GLU A 32 9.03 3.59 -21.69
C GLU A 32 10.22 2.60 -21.74
N SER A 33 10.99 2.63 -22.83
CA SER A 33 12.11 1.71 -23.06
C SER A 33 13.03 1.61 -21.83
N GLN A 34 13.12 0.41 -21.26
CA GLN A 34 13.88 0.14 -20.03
C GLN A 34 15.33 0.63 -20.10
N GLN A 35 15.93 0.63 -21.30
CA GLN A 35 17.29 1.11 -21.57
C GLN A 35 17.47 2.60 -21.21
N LEU A 36 16.58 3.47 -21.71
CA LEU A 36 16.62 4.92 -21.47
C LEU A 36 16.37 5.28 -19.99
N ARG A 37 15.53 4.51 -19.29
CA ARG A 37 15.30 4.68 -17.85
C ARG A 37 16.52 4.27 -17.02
N TYR A 38 17.16 3.15 -17.35
CA TYR A 38 18.35 2.69 -16.64
C TYR A 38 19.46 3.76 -16.70
N GLU A 39 19.70 4.33 -17.88
CA GLU A 39 20.67 5.43 -18.04
C GLU A 39 20.25 6.71 -17.30
N LYS A 40 18.94 7.05 -17.30
CA LYS A 40 18.39 8.22 -16.59
C LYS A 40 18.48 8.11 -15.06
N TYR A 41 18.26 6.93 -14.48
CA TYR A 41 18.27 6.71 -13.03
C TYR A 41 19.64 6.26 -12.49
N HIS A 42 20.49 5.62 -13.29
CA HIS A 42 21.81 5.11 -12.88
C HIS A 42 23.00 5.87 -13.46
N GLY A 43 22.82 7.12 -13.88
CA GLY A 43 23.91 8.02 -14.23
C GLY A 43 24.92 8.16 -13.08
N TYR A 44 25.99 7.36 -13.14
CA TYR A 44 26.99 7.21 -12.08
C TYR A 44 27.99 8.38 -12.06
N TYR A 45 28.09 9.15 -13.15
CA TYR A 45 29.03 10.26 -13.32
C TYR A 45 28.38 11.45 -14.08
N GLY A 46 28.29 12.60 -13.40
CA GLY A 46 27.89 13.88 -14.02
C GLY A 46 26.38 14.16 -14.04
N GLY A 47 26.02 15.42 -13.74
CA GLY A 47 24.63 15.92 -13.74
C GLY A 47 24.42 17.01 -12.67
N LYS A 48 23.47 17.93 -12.88
CA LYS A 48 23.10 18.91 -11.86
C LYS A 48 22.39 18.20 -10.69
N GLU A 49 22.70 18.58 -9.45
CA GLU A 49 22.12 17.96 -8.25
C GLU A 49 20.58 17.92 -8.28
N GLU A 50 19.97 18.99 -8.80
CA GLU A 50 18.53 19.14 -8.92
C GLU A 50 17.88 18.12 -9.86
N SER A 51 18.54 17.77 -10.98
CA SER A 51 18.03 16.74 -11.89
C SER A 51 18.13 15.33 -11.27
N ARG A 52 19.14 15.08 -10.43
CA ARG A 52 19.27 13.82 -9.69
C ARG A 52 18.19 13.68 -8.63
N LYS A 53 17.92 14.74 -7.86
CA LYS A 53 16.84 14.76 -6.85
C LYS A 53 15.48 14.54 -7.51
N SER A 54 15.19 15.27 -8.59
CA SER A 54 13.95 15.12 -9.36
C SER A 54 13.76 13.69 -9.91
N ASN A 55 14.81 13.10 -10.48
CA ASN A 55 14.76 11.72 -10.98
C ASN A 55 14.57 10.71 -9.83
N TYR A 56 15.19 10.92 -8.68
CA TYR A 56 15.02 10.01 -7.54
C TYR A 56 13.60 10.06 -6.98
N THR A 57 13.03 11.26 -6.83
CA THR A 57 11.62 11.44 -6.44
C THR A 57 10.67 10.78 -7.43
N ASP A 58 10.89 10.95 -8.75
CA ASP A 58 10.09 10.31 -9.79
C ASP A 58 10.16 8.78 -9.72
N MET A 59 11.35 8.20 -9.52
CA MET A 59 11.53 6.75 -9.33
C MET A 59 10.82 6.23 -8.08
N VAL A 60 10.96 6.94 -6.96
CA VAL A 60 10.35 6.55 -5.67
C VAL A 60 8.83 6.57 -5.76
N ASN A 61 8.25 7.64 -6.31
CA ASN A 61 6.81 7.76 -6.50
C ASN A 61 6.28 6.62 -7.39
N LYS A 62 6.97 6.39 -8.52
CA LYS A 62 6.66 5.30 -9.45
C LYS A 62 6.73 3.91 -8.81
N TYR A 63 7.73 3.65 -7.98
CA TYR A 63 7.82 2.40 -7.22
C TYR A 63 6.65 2.25 -6.26
N TYR A 64 6.27 3.29 -5.52
CA TYR A 64 5.15 3.25 -4.60
C TYR A 64 3.81 3.11 -5.30
N ASP A 65 3.60 3.76 -6.45
CA ASP A 65 2.35 3.62 -7.23
C ASP A 65 2.18 2.17 -7.71
N LEU A 66 3.22 1.60 -8.32
CA LEU A 66 3.18 0.22 -8.83
C LEU A 66 3.10 -0.82 -7.71
N ALA A 67 3.91 -0.65 -6.67
CA ALA A 67 3.90 -1.53 -5.51
C ALA A 67 2.55 -1.47 -4.81
N THR A 68 1.97 -0.28 -4.65
CA THR A 68 0.66 -0.10 -3.99
C THR A 68 -0.44 -0.83 -4.77
N SER A 69 -0.53 -0.66 -6.09
CA SER A 69 -1.53 -1.40 -6.89
C SER A 69 -1.34 -2.91 -6.82
N PHE A 70 -0.09 -3.38 -6.78
CA PHE A 70 0.20 -4.82 -6.66
C PHE A 70 -0.12 -5.37 -5.26
N TYR A 71 0.19 -4.62 -4.20
CA TYR A 71 -0.12 -5.01 -2.83
C TYR A 71 -1.61 -4.91 -2.51
N GLU A 72 -2.32 -3.92 -3.05
CA GLU A 72 -3.78 -3.85 -2.94
C GLU A 72 -4.45 -5.01 -3.67
N TYR A 73 -3.94 -5.41 -4.83
CA TYR A 73 -4.40 -6.62 -5.53
C TYR A 73 -4.15 -7.88 -4.70
N GLY A 74 -2.95 -8.01 -4.13
CA GLY A 74 -2.51 -9.22 -3.45
C GLY A 74 -2.94 -9.39 -2.00
N TRP A 75 -3.08 -8.30 -1.24
CA TRP A 75 -3.29 -8.31 0.21
C TRP A 75 -4.46 -7.44 0.68
N GLY A 76 -5.12 -6.74 -0.23
CA GLY A 76 -6.23 -5.86 0.11
C GLY A 76 -5.79 -4.51 0.66
N GLU A 77 -6.72 -3.82 1.33
CA GLU A 77 -6.56 -2.41 1.71
C GLU A 77 -5.74 -2.21 3.01
N SER A 78 -5.34 -3.28 3.70
CA SER A 78 -4.57 -3.24 4.96
C SER A 78 -3.29 -4.06 4.82
N PHE A 79 -2.13 -3.44 5.06
CA PHE A 79 -0.81 -4.08 4.93
C PHE A 79 -0.25 -4.64 6.25
N HIS A 80 -1.06 -4.67 7.31
CA HIS A 80 -0.72 -5.40 8.54
C HIS A 80 -1.48 -6.73 8.60
N PHE A 81 -0.98 -7.63 9.44
CA PHE A 81 -1.58 -8.94 9.66
C PHE A 81 -2.34 -8.99 10.98
N ALA A 82 -3.22 -9.98 11.09
CA ALA A 82 -3.93 -10.32 12.31
C ALA A 82 -3.96 -11.84 12.47
N HIS A 83 -4.04 -12.29 13.73
CA HIS A 83 -4.28 -13.71 14.01
C HIS A 83 -5.65 -14.12 13.48
N ARG A 84 -5.72 -15.23 12.73
CA ARG A 84 -6.94 -15.69 12.05
C ARG A 84 -7.51 -16.93 12.73
N TRP A 85 -8.80 -16.90 13.03
CA TRP A 85 -9.50 -18.07 13.57
C TRP A 85 -9.90 -19.06 12.48
N SER A 86 -10.19 -20.30 12.88
CA SER A 86 -10.67 -21.33 11.94
C SER A 86 -12.01 -20.89 11.33
N GLY A 87 -12.08 -20.88 9.99
CA GLY A 87 -13.25 -20.44 9.24
C GLY A 87 -13.38 -18.91 9.07
N GLU A 88 -12.49 -18.12 9.68
CA GLU A 88 -12.45 -16.66 9.51
C GLU A 88 -11.70 -16.30 8.23
N SER A 89 -12.21 -15.34 7.45
CA SER A 89 -11.48 -14.81 6.30
C SER A 89 -10.34 -13.88 6.75
N LEU A 90 -9.33 -13.68 5.91
CA LEU A 90 -8.25 -12.72 6.21
C LEU A 90 -8.81 -11.33 6.50
N ARG A 91 -9.75 -10.85 5.68
CA ARG A 91 -10.36 -9.53 5.84
C ARG A 91 -11.09 -9.38 7.17
N GLU A 92 -11.87 -10.38 7.57
CA GLU A 92 -12.59 -10.32 8.84
C GLU A 92 -11.64 -10.39 10.05
N SER A 93 -10.54 -11.18 9.95
CA SER A 93 -9.51 -11.20 11.01
C SER A 93 -8.83 -9.85 11.22
N ILE A 94 -8.57 -9.13 10.13
CA ILE A 94 -7.96 -7.80 10.16
C ILE A 94 -8.90 -6.80 10.82
N LYS A 95 -10.17 -6.74 10.37
CA LYS A 95 -11.19 -5.86 10.97
C LYS A 95 -11.38 -6.10 12.46
N ARG A 96 -11.47 -7.37 12.87
CA ARG A 96 -11.59 -7.73 14.30
C ARG A 96 -10.40 -7.22 15.10
N HIS A 97 -9.19 -7.31 14.55
CA HIS A 97 -8.00 -6.81 15.20
C HIS A 97 -8.00 -5.27 15.29
N GLU A 98 -8.38 -4.58 14.23
CA GLU A 98 -8.52 -3.11 14.19
C GLU A 98 -9.58 -2.62 15.21
N HIS A 99 -10.73 -3.31 15.31
CA HIS A 99 -11.76 -3.01 16.30
C HIS A 99 -11.28 -3.26 17.73
N PHE A 100 -10.50 -4.33 17.94
CA PHE A 100 -9.87 -4.61 19.23
C PHE A 100 -8.90 -3.48 19.63
N LEU A 101 -8.04 -3.02 18.72
CA LEU A 101 -7.14 -1.89 18.99
C LEU A 101 -7.93 -0.62 19.35
N ALA A 102 -9.00 -0.33 18.63
CA ALA A 102 -9.87 0.82 18.91
C ALA A 102 -10.49 0.75 20.31
N LEU A 103 -10.87 -0.45 20.75
CA LEU A 103 -11.42 -0.69 22.10
C LEU A 103 -10.35 -0.57 23.17
N GLN A 104 -9.16 -1.14 22.98
CA GLN A 104 -8.05 -1.07 23.93
C GLN A 104 -7.54 0.35 24.12
N LEU A 105 -7.50 1.15 23.04
CA LEU A 105 -7.17 2.57 23.09
C LEU A 105 -8.30 3.44 23.70
N GLY A 106 -9.46 2.84 24.00
CA GLY A 106 -10.58 3.55 24.61
C GLY A 106 -11.15 4.67 23.74
N LEU A 107 -11.05 4.56 22.41
CA LEU A 107 -11.41 5.61 21.47
C LEU A 107 -12.91 5.97 21.58
N LYS A 108 -13.26 7.26 21.71
CA LYS A 108 -14.65 7.72 21.81
C LYS A 108 -14.98 8.73 20.72
N PRO A 109 -16.25 8.80 20.27
CA PRO A 109 -16.69 9.81 19.31
C PRO A 109 -16.21 11.21 19.69
N GLY A 110 -15.73 11.97 18.70
CA GLY A 110 -15.20 13.32 18.89
C GLY A 110 -13.73 13.40 19.30
N MET A 111 -13.05 12.27 19.53
CA MET A 111 -11.60 12.26 19.71
C MET A 111 -10.85 12.48 18.40
N LYS A 112 -9.71 13.17 18.49
CA LYS A 112 -8.73 13.27 17.41
C LYS A 112 -7.69 12.17 17.57
N VAL A 113 -7.46 11.41 16.51
CA VAL A 113 -6.49 10.30 16.49
C VAL A 113 -5.44 10.56 15.42
N LEU A 114 -4.18 10.33 15.75
CA LEU A 114 -3.05 10.38 14.84
C LEU A 114 -2.59 8.95 14.52
N ASP A 115 -2.50 8.62 13.25
CA ASP A 115 -1.97 7.35 12.76
C ASP A 115 -0.62 7.58 12.08
N VAL A 116 0.46 7.13 12.73
CA VAL A 116 1.84 7.30 12.28
C VAL A 116 2.29 6.02 11.59
N GLY A 117 2.65 6.12 10.32
CA GLY A 117 2.92 4.93 9.50
C GLY A 117 1.64 4.29 8.98
N CYS A 118 0.66 5.12 8.63
CA CYS A 118 -0.69 4.70 8.24
C CYS A 118 -0.76 3.88 6.93
N GLY A 119 0.35 3.77 6.19
CA GLY A 119 0.39 3.18 4.85
C GLY A 119 -0.67 3.83 3.96
N ILE A 120 -1.45 3.00 3.26
CA ILE A 120 -2.57 3.43 2.42
C ILE A 120 -3.86 3.72 3.21
N GLY A 121 -3.83 3.67 4.54
CA GLY A 121 -4.91 4.11 5.44
C GLY A 121 -6.05 3.12 5.65
N GLY A 122 -5.91 1.84 5.26
CA GLY A 122 -6.93 0.81 5.48
C GLY A 122 -7.41 0.71 6.94
N PRO A 123 -6.50 0.48 7.90
CA PRO A 123 -6.86 0.33 9.31
C PRO A 123 -7.54 1.57 9.87
N LEU A 124 -7.03 2.75 9.54
CA LEU A 124 -7.61 4.00 10.01
C LEU A 124 -9.04 4.18 9.50
N ARG A 125 -9.31 3.89 8.22
CA ARG A 125 -10.66 3.99 7.65
C ARG A 125 -11.64 3.01 8.31
N GLU A 126 -11.21 1.79 8.63
CA GLU A 126 -12.07 0.84 9.35
C GLU A 126 -12.35 1.31 10.77
N ILE A 127 -11.34 1.76 11.52
CA ILE A 127 -11.52 2.26 12.88
C ILE A 127 -12.38 3.54 12.90
N ALA A 128 -12.21 4.44 11.93
CA ALA A 128 -13.04 5.64 11.77
C ALA A 128 -14.53 5.28 11.64
N ARG A 129 -14.83 4.28 10.81
CA ARG A 129 -16.20 3.78 10.61
C ARG A 129 -16.75 3.11 11.86
N PHE A 130 -15.91 2.38 12.60
CA PHE A 130 -16.32 1.69 13.83
C PHE A 130 -16.62 2.67 14.99
N ARG A 131 -15.91 3.80 15.12
CA ARG A 131 -16.02 4.72 16.28
C ARG A 131 -16.46 6.16 15.99
N PHE A 132 -16.75 6.51 14.74
CA PHE A 132 -17.14 7.87 14.31
C PHE A 132 -16.16 8.95 14.77
N ASN A 133 -14.86 8.69 14.59
CA ASN A 133 -13.80 9.60 15.02
C ASN A 133 -13.25 10.45 13.87
N SER A 134 -12.80 11.66 14.21
CA SER A 134 -11.94 12.45 13.34
C SER A 134 -10.51 11.93 13.42
N MET A 135 -9.92 11.57 12.29
CA MET A 135 -8.61 10.93 12.24
C MET A 135 -7.68 11.65 11.26
N ILE A 136 -6.39 11.70 11.62
CA ILE A 136 -5.32 12.31 10.83
C ILE A 136 -4.32 11.22 10.45
N LEU A 137 -4.00 11.16 9.15
CA LEU A 137 -3.05 10.22 8.54
C LEU A 137 -1.69 10.89 8.40
N VAL A 138 -0.62 10.21 8.82
CA VAL A 138 0.75 10.60 8.51
C VAL A 138 1.49 9.38 7.95
N PRO A 139 1.66 9.28 6.62
CA PRO A 139 2.42 8.20 6.01
C PRO A 139 3.91 8.39 6.30
N PHE A 140 4.66 7.29 6.26
CA PHE A 140 6.10 7.33 6.54
C PHE A 140 6.89 8.12 5.47
N SER A 141 6.35 8.22 4.25
CA SER A 141 6.90 9.04 3.17
C SER A 141 6.96 10.53 3.49
N ASP A 142 6.05 11.03 4.34
CA ASP A 142 5.93 12.45 4.65
C ASP A 142 6.80 12.86 5.83
N LEU A 143 7.44 11.89 6.49
CA LEU A 143 8.34 12.07 7.63
C LEU A 143 9.83 12.04 7.22
N CYS A 144 10.15 11.72 5.96
CA CYS A 144 11.52 11.54 5.45
C CYS A 144 11.94 12.63 4.46
#